data_AF-A0AAX3B9A2-F1
#
_entry.id   AF-A0AAX3B9A2-F1
#
_cell.length_a   1.000
_cell.length_b   1.000
_cell.length_c   1.000
_cell.angle_alpha   90.00
_cell.angle_beta   90.00
_cell.angle_gamma   90.00
#
_symmetry.space_group_name_H-M   'P 1'
#
loop_
_entity.id
_entity.type
_entity.pdbx_description
1 polymer ?
#
loop_
_entity_poly.entity_id
_entity_poly.type
_entity_poly.pdbx_seq_one_letter_code
_entity_poly.pdbx_strand_id
1 'polypeptide(L)'
;MVKKGKNETRRNISEERDELEIIRTYKTIVKGLIQYFCLANNLKVLIHLNYLAEYSCLKTLTKKRKTSIARVRKKCKIGSTWGVSYLNKKKTHYEPWDVYSWNRIKKMCNYKGNPDITINRFIFQGRTNFTNRLKAERCENCDKTTPLQIHHIGTIRNAHRHRVGNKRTEVLCQDCHQKITN
;
A
#
# COMPACT_ATOMS: atom_id res chain seq x y z
N MET A 1 -19.66 21.65 17.55
CA MET A 1 -18.18 21.70 17.46
C MET A 1 -17.65 20.32 17.05
N VAL A 2 -17.30 20.15 15.77
CA VAL A 2 -16.81 18.86 15.23
C VAL A 2 -15.31 18.73 15.55
N LYS A 3 -14.96 17.79 16.45
CA LYS A 3 -13.57 17.48 16.80
C LYS A 3 -12.83 17.03 15.53
N LYS A 4 -11.80 17.79 15.12
CA LYS A 4 -10.91 17.46 13.99
C LYS A 4 -10.26 16.09 14.25
N GLY A 5 -10.71 15.07 13.51
CA GLY A 5 -10.11 13.74 13.53
C GLY A 5 -8.65 13.83 13.11
N LYS A 6 -7.73 13.43 14.00
CA LYS A 6 -6.31 13.25 13.65
C LYS A 6 -6.21 12.06 12.71
N ASN A 7 -5.71 12.27 11.49
CA ASN A 7 -5.39 11.19 10.56
C ASN A 7 -4.14 10.45 11.05
N GLU A 8 -4.33 9.49 11.96
CA GLU A 8 -3.30 8.57 12.44
C GLU A 8 -2.75 7.79 11.25
N THR A 9 -1.50 8.05 10.87
CA THR A 9 -0.87 7.40 9.72
C THR A 9 -0.56 5.95 10.12
N ARG A 10 -1.18 4.95 9.47
CA ARG A 10 -0.89 3.51 9.72
C ARG A 10 0.63 3.27 9.66
N ARG A 11 1.25 3.06 10.83
CA ARG A 11 2.69 3.25 11.07
C ARG A 11 3.63 2.36 10.23
N ASN A 12 3.13 1.26 9.66
CA ASN A 12 3.97 0.21 9.04
C ASN A 12 3.81 0.07 7.52
N ILE A 13 3.05 0.94 6.86
CA ILE A 13 2.73 0.80 5.41
C ILE A 13 3.82 1.39 4.51
N SER A 14 4.53 2.42 4.96
CA SER A 14 5.28 3.33 4.09
C SER A 14 6.72 2.93 3.76
N GLU A 15 7.35 2.06 4.56
CA GLU A 15 8.79 1.77 4.39
C GLU A 15 9.05 0.70 3.33
N GLU A 16 8.20 -0.33 3.23
CA GLU A 16 8.39 -1.44 2.27
C GLU A 16 7.71 -1.24 0.91
N ARG A 17 6.64 -0.45 0.82
CA ARG A 17 5.82 -0.33 -0.40
C ARG A 17 6.30 0.74 -1.36
N ASP A 18 6.31 0.42 -2.65
CA ASP A 18 6.59 1.38 -3.72
C ASP A 18 5.64 2.58 -3.70
N GLU A 19 6.13 3.76 -4.05
CA GLU A 19 5.31 4.99 -4.08
C GLU A 19 4.11 4.86 -5.02
N LEU A 20 4.30 4.14 -6.13
CA LEU A 20 3.26 3.80 -7.10
C LEU A 20 2.18 2.91 -6.46
N GLU A 21 2.59 1.90 -5.69
CA GLU A 21 1.68 0.99 -5.01
C GLU A 21 0.87 1.71 -3.93
N ILE A 22 1.50 2.62 -3.19
CA ILE A 22 0.83 3.47 -2.19
C ILE A 22 -0.31 4.24 -2.86
N ILE A 23 -0.04 4.96 -3.95
CA ILE A 23 -1.09 5.75 -4.64
C ILE A 23 -2.19 4.85 -5.18
N ARG A 24 -1.84 3.75 -5.86
CA ARG A 24 -2.84 2.82 -6.40
C ARG A 24 -3.74 2.25 -5.32
N THR A 25 -3.18 1.92 -4.16
CA THR A 25 -3.94 1.43 -3.01
C THR A 25 -4.95 2.48 -2.53
N TYR A 26 -4.50 3.72 -2.32
CA TYR A 26 -5.38 4.81 -1.91
C TYR A 26 -6.48 5.08 -2.96
N LYS A 27 -6.12 5.12 -4.25
CA LYS A 27 -7.08 5.30 -5.36
C LYS A 27 -8.15 4.22 -5.37
N THR A 28 -7.77 2.95 -5.24
CA THR A 28 -8.73 1.83 -5.21
C THR A 28 -9.67 1.90 -4.00
N ILE A 29 -9.16 2.23 -2.81
CA ILE A 29 -9.99 2.42 -1.61
C ILE A 29 -10.99 3.55 -1.84
N VAL A 30 -10.53 4.72 -2.26
CA VAL A 30 -11.39 5.89 -2.48
C VAL A 30 -12.44 5.60 -3.54
N LYS A 31 -12.04 4.97 -4.65
CA LYS A 31 -12.97 4.57 -5.71
C LYS A 31 -14.05 3.63 -5.18
N GLY A 32 -13.68 2.62 -4.39
CA GLY A 32 -14.63 1.69 -3.78
C GLY A 32 -15.58 2.38 -2.79
N LEU A 33 -15.05 3.24 -1.92
CA LEU A 33 -15.87 4.02 -0.99
C LEU A 33 -16.84 4.94 -1.72
N ILE A 34 -16.37 5.66 -2.74
CA ILE A 34 -17.22 6.54 -3.55
C ILE A 34 -18.29 5.70 -4.24
N GLN A 35 -17.94 4.58 -4.86
CA GLN A 35 -18.91 3.74 -5.57
C GLN A 35 -19.96 3.10 -4.65
N TYR A 36 -19.58 2.74 -3.42
CA TYR A 36 -20.51 2.20 -2.43
C TYR A 36 -21.45 3.29 -1.89
N PHE A 37 -20.89 4.43 -1.45
CA PHE A 37 -21.67 5.48 -0.77
C PHE A 37 -22.36 6.46 -1.73
N CYS A 38 -22.04 6.45 -3.03
CA CYS A 38 -22.71 7.33 -3.99
C CYS A 38 -24.18 6.95 -4.22
N LEU A 39 -24.58 5.71 -3.88
CA LEU A 39 -25.97 5.27 -3.85
C LEU A 39 -26.82 6.06 -2.83
N ALA A 40 -26.21 6.50 -1.72
CA ALA A 40 -26.87 7.30 -0.70
C ALA A 40 -26.98 8.81 -1.07
N ASN A 41 -26.61 9.19 -2.30
CA ASN A 41 -26.68 10.53 -2.88
C ASN A 41 -26.03 11.67 -2.04
N ASN A 42 -25.15 11.35 -1.08
CA ASN A 42 -24.48 12.37 -0.27
C ASN A 42 -23.16 12.84 -0.89
N LEU A 43 -23.26 13.51 -2.04
CA LEU A 43 -22.13 13.90 -2.88
C LEU A 43 -21.12 14.84 -2.19
N LYS A 44 -21.58 15.74 -1.32
CA LYS A 44 -20.70 16.68 -0.59
C LYS A 44 -19.75 15.95 0.35
N VAL A 45 -20.27 14.95 1.07
CA VAL A 45 -19.46 14.13 1.98
C VAL A 45 -18.43 13.32 1.19
N LEU A 46 -18.78 12.80 0.01
CA LEU A 46 -17.85 12.03 -0.83
C LEU A 46 -16.69 12.88 -1.37
N ILE A 47 -16.97 14.13 -1.77
CA ILE A 47 -15.92 15.06 -2.19
C ILE A 47 -14.97 15.36 -1.01
N HIS A 48 -15.51 15.59 0.18
CA HIS A 48 -14.70 15.80 1.38
C HIS A 48 -13.86 14.57 1.76
N LEU A 49 -14.43 13.36 1.63
CA LEU A 49 -13.70 12.10 1.83
C LEU A 49 -12.55 11.94 0.83
N ASN A 50 -12.75 12.27 -0.44
CA ASN A 50 -11.69 12.25 -1.44
C ASN A 50 -10.54 13.19 -1.06
N TYR A 51 -10.86 14.41 -0.59
CA TYR A 51 -9.86 15.36 -0.10
C TYR A 51 -9.08 14.84 1.10
N LEU A 52 -9.75 14.23 2.08
CA LEU A 52 -9.09 13.62 3.25
C LEU A 52 -8.16 12.46 2.85
N ALA A 53 -8.59 11.63 1.90
CA ALA A 53 -7.79 10.53 1.39
C ALA A 53 -6.58 11.02 0.59
N GLU A 54 -6.74 12.07 -0.22
CA GLU A 54 -5.63 12.74 -0.91
C GLU A 54 -4.58 13.22 0.09
N TYR A 55 -5.01 13.92 1.13
CA TYR A 55 -4.11 14.44 2.17
C TYR A 55 -3.40 13.32 2.93
N SER A 56 -4.11 12.24 3.25
CA SER A 56 -3.55 11.06 3.92
C SER A 56 -2.52 10.34 3.03
N CYS A 57 -2.78 10.23 1.73
CA CYS A 57 -1.85 9.69 0.75
C CYS A 57 -0.58 10.54 0.68
N LEU A 58 -0.72 11.87 0.53
CA LEU A 58 0.40 12.81 0.54
C LEU A 58 1.21 12.73 1.83
N LYS A 59 0.55 12.62 2.99
CA LYS A 59 1.24 12.46 4.27
C LYS A 59 2.08 11.17 4.30
N THR A 60 1.55 10.08 3.76
CA THR A 60 2.27 8.81 3.63
C THR A 60 3.52 8.96 2.75
N LEU A 61 3.40 9.63 1.59
CA LEU A 61 4.52 9.88 0.69
C LEU A 61 5.58 10.80 1.31
N THR A 62 5.16 11.83 2.05
CA THR A 62 6.09 12.74 2.72
C THR A 62 6.94 12.06 3.78
N LYS A 63 6.34 11.13 4.54
CA LYS A 63 7.05 10.29 5.51
C LYS A 63 8.11 9.44 4.79
N LYS A 64 7.74 8.78 3.70
CA LYS A 64 8.67 7.95 2.90
C LYS A 64 9.83 8.76 2.33
N ARG A 65 9.53 9.92 1.73
CA ARG A 65 10.55 10.82 1.15
C ARG A 65 11.30 11.66 2.18
N LYS A 66 10.94 11.60 3.47
CA LYS A 66 11.46 12.46 4.55
C LYS A 66 11.40 13.97 4.19
N THR A 67 10.31 14.40 3.58
CA THR A 67 10.12 15.80 3.12
C THR A 67 8.78 16.38 3.56
N SER A 68 8.48 17.64 3.20
CA SER A 68 7.19 18.28 3.48
C SER A 68 6.17 18.07 2.34
N ILE A 69 4.88 18.18 2.67
CA ILE A 69 3.76 18.02 1.71
C ILE A 69 3.91 19.00 0.54
N ALA A 70 4.29 20.24 0.81
CA ALA A 70 4.49 21.27 -0.21
C ALA A 70 5.58 20.87 -1.22
N ARG A 71 6.72 20.32 -0.73
CA ARG A 71 7.80 19.83 -1.60
C ARG A 71 7.36 18.64 -2.45
N VAL A 72 6.61 17.70 -1.87
CA VAL A 72 6.08 16.56 -2.63
C VAL A 72 5.11 17.03 -3.72
N ARG A 73 4.15 17.90 -3.41
CA ARG A 73 3.22 18.46 -4.41
C ARG A 73 3.93 19.20 -5.53
N LYS A 74 4.97 19.99 -5.21
CA LYS A 74 5.75 20.72 -6.23
C LYS A 74 6.49 19.77 -7.18
N LYS A 75 7.13 18.72 -6.63
CA LYS A 75 7.86 17.72 -7.43
C LYS A 75 6.96 16.81 -8.26
N CYS A 76 5.78 16.50 -7.74
CA CYS A 76 4.82 15.59 -8.35
C CYS A 76 3.72 16.33 -9.13
N LYS A 77 3.91 17.60 -9.51
CA LYS A 77 2.90 18.38 -10.22
C LYS A 77 2.79 17.91 -11.67
N ILE A 78 1.56 17.64 -12.12
CA ILE A 78 1.24 17.23 -13.48
C ILE A 78 0.04 18.04 -13.95
N GLY A 79 0.29 19.07 -14.76
CA GLY A 79 -0.74 20.00 -15.23
C GLY A 79 -1.48 20.66 -14.05
N SER A 80 -2.80 20.42 -13.98
CA SER A 80 -3.68 20.91 -12.92
C SER A 80 -3.71 20.03 -11.65
N THR A 81 -3.16 18.81 -11.72
CA THR A 81 -3.23 17.81 -10.65
C THR A 81 -1.81 17.41 -10.21
N TRP A 82 -1.70 16.45 -9.29
CA TRP A 82 -0.43 15.84 -8.91
C TRP A 82 -0.46 14.33 -9.17
N GLY A 83 0.71 13.72 -9.33
CA GLY A 83 0.85 12.28 -9.53
C GLY A 83 2.27 11.80 -9.36
N VAL A 84 2.44 10.48 -9.21
CA VAL A 84 3.76 9.86 -9.10
C VAL A 84 4.21 9.36 -10.46
N SER A 85 5.43 9.76 -10.83
CA SER A 85 6.15 9.24 -11.99
C SER A 85 6.64 7.83 -11.71
N TYR A 86 6.50 6.94 -12.69
CA TYR A 86 7.09 5.61 -12.65
C TYR A 86 7.61 5.23 -14.04
N LEU A 87 8.65 4.40 -14.06
CA LEU A 87 9.22 3.89 -15.30
C LEU A 87 8.52 2.59 -15.67
N ASN A 88 8.05 2.48 -16.92
CA ASN A 88 7.54 1.25 -17.47
C ASN A 88 8.13 1.06 -18.88
N LYS A 89 8.76 -0.09 -19.13
CA LYS A 89 9.40 -0.41 -20.43
C LYS A 89 10.22 0.75 -21.01
N LYS A 90 11.05 1.39 -20.17
CA LYS A 90 11.92 2.55 -20.48
C LYS A 90 11.19 3.86 -20.82
N LYS A 91 9.86 3.92 -20.71
CA LYS A 91 9.08 5.17 -20.83
C LYS A 91 8.66 5.66 -19.45
N THR A 92 8.71 6.97 -19.25
CA THR A 92 8.21 7.61 -18.03
C THR A 92 6.71 7.78 -18.13
N HIS A 93 5.98 7.09 -17.26
CA HIS A 93 4.55 7.23 -17.10
C HIS A 93 4.24 7.98 -15.80
N TYR A 94 3.04 8.51 -15.72
CA TYR A 94 2.58 9.18 -14.52
C TYR A 94 1.23 8.62 -14.07
N GLU A 95 1.08 8.42 -12.77
CA GLU A 95 -0.16 8.02 -12.13
C GLU A 95 -0.76 9.25 -11.43
N PRO A 96 -1.71 9.97 -12.05
CA PRO A 96 -2.33 11.15 -11.45
C PRO A 96 -3.31 10.75 -10.34
N TRP A 97 -3.48 11.65 -9.36
CA TRP A 97 -4.57 11.56 -8.40
C TRP A 97 -5.92 11.81 -9.09
N ASP A 98 -6.94 11.04 -8.73
CA ASP A 98 -8.27 11.19 -9.30
C ASP A 98 -9.03 12.34 -8.63
N VAL A 99 -9.30 13.40 -9.40
CA VAL A 99 -10.25 14.43 -9.00
C VAL A 99 -11.66 13.95 -9.33
N TYR A 100 -12.48 13.79 -8.30
CA TYR A 100 -13.89 13.39 -8.44
C TYR A 100 -14.77 14.65 -8.46
N SER A 101 -15.15 15.09 -9.66
CA SER A 101 -16.15 16.13 -9.84
C SER A 101 -17.57 15.60 -9.60
N TRP A 102 -18.50 16.50 -9.35
CA TRP A 102 -19.91 16.18 -9.09
C TRP A 102 -20.51 15.31 -10.20
N ASN A 103 -20.25 15.67 -11.46
CA ASN A 103 -20.71 14.94 -12.65
C ASN A 103 -20.08 13.55 -12.76
N ARG A 104 -18.81 13.40 -12.36
CA ARG A 104 -18.09 12.11 -12.38
C ARG A 104 -18.70 11.14 -11.35
N ILE A 105 -18.99 11.62 -10.14
CA ILE A 105 -19.59 10.78 -9.09
C ILE A 105 -21.01 10.37 -9.48
N LYS A 106 -21.84 11.28 -10.02
CA LYS A 106 -23.18 10.94 -10.53
C LYS A 106 -23.15 9.83 -11.58
N LYS A 107 -22.21 9.88 -12.53
CA LYS A 107 -22.04 8.82 -13.52
C LYS A 107 -21.67 7.48 -12.88
N MET A 108 -20.89 7.50 -11.80
CA MET A 108 -20.54 6.29 -11.04
C MET A 108 -21.73 5.72 -10.24
N CYS A 109 -22.67 6.55 -9.79
CA CYS A 109 -23.93 6.10 -9.17
C CYS A 109 -24.79 5.25 -10.10
N ASN A 110 -24.72 5.51 -11.41
CA ASN A 110 -25.54 4.82 -12.41
C ASN A 110 -25.01 3.42 -12.76
N TYR A 111 -24.03 2.90 -12.01
CA TYR A 111 -23.49 1.57 -12.21
C TYR A 111 -24.48 0.50 -11.74
N LYS A 112 -24.93 -0.36 -12.66
CA LYS A 112 -25.93 -1.42 -12.42
C LYS A 112 -25.35 -2.76 -11.91
N GLY A 113 -24.06 -2.82 -11.58
CA GLY A 113 -23.45 -4.03 -11.04
C GLY A 113 -23.66 -4.17 -9.53
N ASN A 114 -23.40 -5.36 -8.98
CA ASN A 114 -23.52 -5.63 -7.55
C ASN A 114 -22.58 -4.71 -6.73
N PRO A 115 -23.07 -3.90 -5.79
CA PRO A 115 -22.22 -3.04 -4.96
C PRO A 115 -21.39 -3.81 -3.93
N ASP A 116 -21.77 -5.05 -3.58
CA ASP A 116 -21.07 -5.90 -2.61
C ASP A 116 -19.88 -6.64 -3.26
N ILE A 117 -18.99 -5.88 -3.88
CA ILE A 117 -17.73 -6.41 -4.42
C ILE A 117 -16.79 -6.65 -3.23
N THR A 118 -16.51 -7.91 -2.92
CA THR A 118 -15.48 -8.25 -1.95
C THR A 118 -14.12 -7.77 -2.46
N ILE A 119 -13.58 -6.71 -1.85
CA ILE A 119 -12.26 -6.20 -2.19
C ILE A 119 -11.24 -7.29 -1.90
N ASN A 120 -10.37 -7.60 -2.86
CA ASN A 120 -9.24 -8.49 -2.63
C ASN A 120 -8.36 -7.92 -1.50
N ARG A 121 -8.46 -8.54 -0.32
CA ARG A 121 -7.75 -8.10 0.90
C ARG A 121 -6.23 -8.18 0.75
N PHE A 122 -5.75 -9.02 -0.18
CA PHE A 122 -4.32 -9.13 -0.51
C PHE A 122 -3.77 -7.86 -1.17
N ILE A 123 -4.61 -6.97 -1.73
CA ILE A 123 -4.15 -5.65 -2.23
C ILE A 123 -3.56 -4.80 -1.10
N PHE A 124 -4.02 -5.01 0.14
CA PHE A 124 -3.56 -4.25 1.31
C PHE A 124 -2.39 -4.91 2.04
N GLN A 125 -2.16 -6.20 1.79
CA GLN A 125 -0.98 -6.91 2.22
C GLN A 125 0.12 -6.56 1.21
N GLY A 126 0.93 -5.54 1.54
CA GLY A 126 2.03 -5.14 0.66
C GLY A 126 2.95 -6.32 0.37
N ARG A 127 3.69 -6.26 -0.74
CA ARG A 127 4.84 -7.16 -0.95
C ARG A 127 5.74 -7.06 0.27
N THR A 128 5.72 -8.09 1.11
CA THR A 128 6.54 -8.14 2.31
C THR A 128 8.01 -8.14 1.89
N ASN A 129 8.91 -7.64 2.75
CA ASN A 129 10.36 -7.85 2.61
C ASN A 129 10.69 -9.27 2.14
N PHE A 130 9.97 -10.26 2.63
CA PHE A 130 10.09 -11.66 2.25
C PHE A 130 9.92 -11.93 0.73
N THR A 131 8.91 -11.36 0.07
CA THR A 131 8.77 -11.53 -1.39
C THR A 131 9.92 -10.88 -2.17
N ASN A 132 10.50 -9.81 -1.64
CA ASN A 132 11.69 -9.18 -2.23
C ASN A 132 12.96 -10.00 -1.96
N ARG A 133 13.08 -10.61 -0.76
CA ARG A 133 14.18 -11.51 -0.37
C ARG A 133 14.19 -12.80 -1.21
N LEU A 134 13.03 -13.41 -1.44
CA LEU A 134 12.89 -14.55 -2.37
C LEU A 134 13.28 -14.20 -3.81
N LYS A 135 12.82 -13.03 -4.30
CA LYS A 135 13.18 -12.54 -5.65
C LYS A 135 14.66 -12.22 -5.82
N ALA A 136 15.40 -12.04 -4.73
CA ALA A 136 16.85 -11.84 -4.80
C ALA A 136 17.60 -13.13 -5.19
N GLU A 137 16.93 -14.28 -5.17
CA GLU A 137 17.48 -15.60 -5.53
C GLU A 137 18.78 -15.96 -4.79
N ARG A 138 19.00 -15.37 -3.62
CA ARG A 138 20.19 -15.60 -2.79
C ARG A 138 19.79 -16.05 -1.40
N CYS A 139 20.53 -17.03 -0.89
CA CYS A 139 20.43 -17.47 0.50
C CYS A 139 20.94 -16.38 1.44
N GLU A 140 20.21 -16.05 2.50
CA GLU A 140 20.62 -14.96 3.42
C GLU A 140 21.79 -15.33 4.34
N ASN A 141 22.08 -16.62 4.46
CA ASN A 141 23.15 -17.13 5.33
C ASN A 141 24.46 -17.42 4.57
N CYS A 142 24.37 -17.75 3.28
CA CYS A 142 25.55 -18.16 2.50
C CYS A 142 25.62 -17.59 1.08
N ASP A 143 24.69 -16.70 0.72
CA ASP A 143 24.62 -15.98 -0.57
C ASP A 143 24.56 -16.85 -1.84
N LYS A 144 24.42 -18.18 -1.71
CA LYS A 144 24.35 -19.09 -2.87
C LYS A 144 23.02 -18.95 -3.62
N THR A 145 23.13 -18.95 -4.95
CA THR A 145 22.02 -18.99 -5.91
C THR A 145 21.60 -20.45 -6.13
N THR A 146 20.82 -21.00 -5.20
CA THR A 146 20.35 -22.40 -5.20
C THR A 146 18.84 -22.41 -4.93
N PRO A 147 18.09 -23.49 -5.16
CA PRO A 147 16.68 -23.54 -4.80
C PRO A 147 16.48 -23.18 -3.32
N LEU A 148 15.74 -22.08 -3.09
CA LEU A 148 15.54 -21.49 -1.77
C LEU A 148 14.27 -22.04 -1.12
N GLN A 149 14.34 -22.21 0.20
CA GLN A 149 13.24 -22.65 1.05
C GLN A 149 13.00 -21.62 2.16
N ILE A 150 11.77 -21.62 2.68
CA ILE A 150 11.33 -20.69 3.71
C ILE A 150 11.55 -21.34 5.06
N HIS A 151 12.35 -20.70 5.91
CA HIS A 151 12.53 -21.12 7.29
C HIS A 151 11.83 -20.16 8.26
N HIS A 152 11.08 -20.70 9.22
CA HIS A 152 10.40 -19.93 10.26
C HIS A 152 11.19 -19.98 11.58
N ILE A 153 11.76 -18.86 11.98
CA ILE A 153 12.50 -18.73 13.24
C ILE A 153 11.56 -18.34 14.37
N GLY A 154 11.66 -19.10 15.46
CA GLY A 154 10.82 -18.95 16.64
C GLY A 154 9.70 -19.97 16.65
N THR A 155 9.97 -21.12 17.25
CA THR A 155 8.94 -22.09 17.62
C THR A 155 8.15 -21.55 18.82
N ILE A 156 6.84 -21.86 18.88
CA ILE A 156 5.94 -21.43 19.98
C ILE A 156 6.51 -21.84 21.34
N ARG A 157 7.22 -22.98 21.37
CA ARG A 157 7.87 -23.52 22.55
C ARG A 157 8.90 -22.58 23.20
N ASN A 158 9.58 -21.73 22.41
CA ASN A 158 10.65 -20.85 22.89
C ASN A 158 10.27 -19.35 22.88
N ALA A 159 8.99 -19.02 22.66
CA ALA A 159 8.52 -17.63 22.58
C ALA A 159 7.98 -17.14 23.93
N HIS A 160 8.57 -16.10 24.51
CA HIS A 160 7.96 -15.36 25.61
C HIS A 160 6.58 -14.80 25.17
N ARG A 161 5.59 -14.76 26.09
CA ARG A 161 4.18 -14.40 25.87
C ARG A 161 3.91 -13.20 24.94
N HIS A 162 4.83 -12.22 24.86
CA HIS A 162 4.70 -11.03 24.02
C HIS A 162 5.18 -11.19 22.55
N ARG A 163 5.75 -12.34 22.16
CA ARG A 163 6.34 -12.56 20.81
C ARG A 163 5.64 -13.61 19.96
N VAL A 164 4.54 -14.18 20.44
CA VAL A 164 3.81 -15.29 19.79
C VAL A 164 3.33 -14.95 18.35
N GLY A 165 3.15 -13.66 18.03
CA GLY A 165 2.74 -13.20 16.70
C GLY A 165 3.86 -12.76 15.74
N ASN A 166 5.11 -12.62 16.20
CA ASN A 166 6.22 -12.11 15.38
C ASN A 166 7.22 -13.23 15.05
N LYS A 167 6.77 -14.20 14.25
CA LYS A 167 7.67 -15.21 13.68
C LYS A 167 8.54 -14.54 12.62
N ARG A 168 9.87 -14.58 12.79
CA ARG A 168 10.79 -14.11 11.74
C ARG A 168 10.87 -15.19 10.66
N THR A 169 10.81 -14.79 9.41
CA THR A 169 11.01 -15.70 8.27
C THR A 169 12.38 -15.43 7.66
N GLU A 170 13.12 -16.48 7.30
CA GLU A 170 14.40 -16.40 6.60
C GLU A 170 14.34 -17.23 5.31
N VAL A 171 15.08 -16.78 4.30
CA VAL A 171 15.17 -17.42 2.98
C VAL A 171 16.52 -18.12 2.90
N LEU A 172 16.50 -19.45 2.88
CA LEU A 172 17.70 -20.27 3.00
C LEU A 172 17.83 -21.27 1.85
N CYS A 173 19.05 -21.63 1.49
CA CYS A 173 19.29 -22.82 0.67
C CYS A 173 19.00 -24.10 1.47
N GLN A 174 18.84 -25.22 0.76
CA GLN A 174 18.57 -26.53 1.38
C GLN A 174 19.62 -26.92 2.43
N ASP A 175 20.91 -26.68 2.16
CA ASP A 175 22.00 -26.97 3.11
C ASP A 175 21.88 -26.15 4.41
N CYS A 176 21.59 -24.85 4.30
CA CYS A 176 21.44 -23.98 5.46
C CYS A 176 20.15 -24.27 6.23
N HIS A 177 19.08 -24.63 5.52
CA HIS A 177 17.82 -25.03 6.16
C HIS A 177 18.01 -26.27 7.04
N GLN A 178 18.76 -27.27 6.56
CA GLN A 178 19.05 -28.47 7.34
C GLN A 178 19.90 -28.16 8.57
N LYS A 179 20.93 -27.31 8.45
CA LYS A 179 21.80 -26.92 9.58
C LYS A 179 21.09 -26.16 10.71
N ILE A 180 19.97 -25.50 10.42
CA ILE A 180 19.21 -24.74 11.42
C ILE A 180 18.07 -25.58 12.01
N THR A 181 17.61 -26.60 11.28
CA THR A 181 16.52 -27.48 11.72
C THR A 181 17.03 -28.66 12.57
N ASN A 182 18.26 -29.14 12.32
CA ASN A 182 18.99 -30.09 13.17
C ASN A 182 19.75 -29.38 14.29
#